data_AF-A0A4V1TK10-F1
#
_entry.id   AF-A0A4V1TK10-F1
#
_cell.length_a   1.000
_cell.length_b   1.000
_cell.length_c   1.000
_cell.angle_alpha   90.00
_cell.angle_beta   90.00
_cell.angle_gamma   90.00
#
_symmetry.space_group_name_H-M   'P 1'
#
loop_
_entity.id
_entity.type
_entity.pdbx_description
1 polymer ?
#
loop_
_entity_poly.entity_id
_entity_poly.type
_entity_poly.pdbx_seq_one_letter_code
_entity_poly.pdbx_strand_id
1 'polypeptide(L)'
;MGVIKREVWLEQGERAREMRDLLRDYLAGRATRGDIARWTEAMLPLGREAFAGVAYPVFQSLLSVEETLDSGPYAGEFLVRDQDVVGYLRGLQEGWRSRSSEQPLAFVALPIEQVAEQLALKTMRYWLDGLGWQVILEFASLATGRPFYAEGGYEGLTSSLNPIGWGLGFIQVHGMKHDTSPAPLADLFDTLEVDLGDIEPGVCPPPTEPQGRWTLWRQDDNGNRVVVRVFSGLAKARAHLRRFEALHHRQIYWLEETP
;
A
#
# COMPACT_ATOMS: atom_id res chain seq x y z
N MET A 1 7.68 18.90 -36.38
CA MET A 1 7.92 18.18 -35.10
C MET A 1 6.66 17.57 -34.46
N GLY A 2 5.51 17.49 -35.14
CA GLY A 2 4.23 17.01 -34.56
C GLY A 2 3.70 15.66 -35.07
N VAL A 3 4.16 15.17 -36.22
CA VAL A 3 3.62 13.94 -36.84
C VAL A 3 4.21 12.67 -36.21
N ILE A 4 5.53 12.65 -36.00
CA ILE A 4 6.26 11.51 -35.41
C ILE A 4 5.70 11.11 -34.03
N LYS A 5 5.21 12.08 -33.25
CA LYS A 5 4.63 11.78 -31.93
C LYS A 5 3.34 10.95 -32.05
N ARG A 6 2.50 11.20 -33.05
CA ARG A 6 1.18 10.53 -33.16
C ARG A 6 1.30 9.04 -33.47
N GLU A 7 2.18 8.68 -34.40
CA GLU A 7 2.41 7.27 -34.77
C GLU A 7 2.94 6.48 -33.57
N VAL A 8 3.93 7.03 -32.86
CA VAL A 8 4.47 6.43 -31.62
C VAL A 8 3.37 6.21 -30.57
N TRP A 9 2.50 7.19 -30.33
CA TRP A 9 1.39 7.04 -29.37
C TRP A 9 0.38 5.95 -29.79
N LEU A 10 0.12 5.82 -31.10
CA LEU A 10 -0.79 4.79 -31.61
C LEU A 10 -0.19 3.40 -31.41
N GLU A 11 1.08 3.21 -31.76
CA GLU A 11 1.79 1.94 -31.55
C GLU A 11 1.86 1.55 -30.06
N GLN A 12 2.19 2.50 -29.18
CA GLN A 12 2.18 2.28 -27.73
C GLN A 12 0.79 1.87 -27.23
N GLY A 13 -0.26 2.50 -27.76
CA GLY A 13 -1.64 2.17 -27.43
C GLY A 13 -2.07 0.78 -27.92
N GLU A 14 -1.59 0.34 -29.09
CA GLU A 14 -1.82 -1.01 -29.60
C GLU A 14 -1.13 -2.06 -28.73
N ARG A 15 0.15 -1.86 -28.40
CA ARG A 15 0.89 -2.77 -27.51
C ARG A 15 0.27 -2.87 -26.12
N ALA A 16 -0.19 -1.75 -25.56
CA ALA A 16 -0.91 -1.77 -24.29
C ALA A 16 -2.23 -2.56 -24.37
N ARG A 17 -2.91 -2.51 -25.53
CA ARG A 17 -4.12 -3.30 -25.79
C ARG A 17 -3.83 -4.79 -25.88
N GLU A 18 -2.79 -5.16 -26.62
CA GLU A 18 -2.31 -6.55 -26.73
C GLU A 18 -1.96 -7.12 -25.36
N MET A 19 -1.18 -6.40 -24.58
CA MET A 19 -0.82 -6.78 -23.21
C MET A 19 -2.09 -7.01 -22.36
N ARG A 20 -3.04 -6.08 -22.40
CA ARG A 20 -4.30 -6.19 -21.65
C ARG A 20 -5.10 -7.43 -22.06
N ASP A 21 -5.17 -7.72 -23.35
CA ASP A 21 -5.92 -8.87 -23.87
C ASP A 21 -5.22 -10.19 -23.50
N LEU A 22 -3.88 -10.23 -23.53
CA LEU A 22 -3.07 -11.36 -23.05
C LEU A 22 -3.28 -11.63 -21.55
N LEU A 23 -3.25 -10.59 -20.70
CA LEU A 23 -3.52 -10.75 -19.27
C LEU A 23 -4.95 -11.23 -18.99
N ARG A 24 -5.93 -10.79 -19.81
CA ARG A 24 -7.31 -11.29 -19.73
C ARG A 24 -7.40 -12.77 -20.10
N ASP A 25 -6.71 -13.19 -21.15
CA ASP A 25 -6.66 -14.60 -21.56
C ASP A 25 -5.98 -15.47 -20.52
N TYR A 26 -4.91 -14.97 -19.88
CA TYR A 26 -4.26 -15.65 -18.75
C TYR A 26 -5.22 -15.88 -17.59
N LEU A 27 -5.89 -14.82 -17.11
CA LEU A 27 -6.85 -14.92 -16.01
C LEU A 27 -8.07 -15.80 -16.33
N ALA A 28 -8.38 -15.98 -17.62
CA ALA A 28 -9.44 -16.86 -18.08
C ALA A 28 -8.97 -18.30 -18.40
N GLY A 29 -7.71 -18.64 -18.15
CA GLY A 29 -7.14 -19.97 -18.43
C GLY A 29 -6.91 -20.27 -19.91
N ARG A 30 -6.96 -19.26 -20.79
CA ARG A 30 -6.70 -19.37 -22.24
C ARG A 30 -5.26 -19.09 -22.61
N ALA A 31 -4.49 -18.49 -21.71
CA ALA A 31 -3.05 -18.28 -21.84
C ALA A 31 -2.34 -18.74 -20.56
N THR A 32 -1.04 -19.00 -20.68
CA THR A 32 -0.16 -19.46 -19.60
C THR A 32 0.86 -18.39 -19.21
N ARG A 33 1.58 -18.58 -18.10
CA ARG A 33 2.72 -17.71 -17.75
C ARG A 33 3.79 -17.69 -18.84
N GLY A 34 4.04 -18.82 -19.49
CA GLY A 34 4.96 -18.90 -20.62
C GLY A 34 4.49 -18.15 -21.86
N ASP A 35 3.18 -17.98 -22.07
CA ASP A 35 2.66 -17.08 -23.13
C ASP A 35 2.97 -15.61 -22.81
N ILE A 36 2.82 -15.22 -21.55
CA ILE A 36 3.20 -13.88 -21.08
C ILE A 36 4.70 -13.66 -21.24
N ALA A 37 5.53 -14.60 -20.79
CA ALA A 37 6.98 -14.51 -20.88
C ALA A 37 7.46 -14.34 -22.33
N ARG A 38 6.97 -15.18 -23.25
CA ARG A 38 7.29 -15.08 -24.69
C ARG A 38 6.88 -13.73 -25.28
N TRP A 39 5.69 -13.23 -24.94
CA TRP A 39 5.25 -11.93 -25.40
C TRP A 39 6.15 -10.81 -24.84
N THR A 40 6.50 -10.85 -23.56
CA THR A 40 7.39 -9.84 -22.96
C THR A 40 8.79 -9.86 -23.56
N GLU A 41 9.36 -11.04 -23.83
CA GLU A 41 10.66 -11.18 -24.50
C GLU A 41 10.64 -10.57 -25.90
N ALA A 42 9.57 -10.80 -26.67
CA ALA A 42 9.41 -10.22 -28.00
C ALA A 42 9.34 -8.69 -27.98
N MET A 43 8.92 -8.08 -26.86
CA MET A 43 8.85 -6.63 -26.69
C MET A 43 10.17 -6.01 -26.18
N LEU A 44 11.11 -6.80 -25.64
CA LEU A 44 12.38 -6.29 -25.09
C LEU A 44 13.19 -5.39 -26.04
N PRO A 45 13.34 -5.71 -27.36
CA PRO A 45 14.12 -4.87 -28.27
C PRO A 45 13.60 -3.45 -28.42
N LEU A 46 12.32 -3.21 -28.11
CA LEU A 46 11.67 -1.91 -28.19
C LEU A 46 11.95 -1.05 -26.94
N GLY A 47 12.40 -1.67 -25.84
CA GLY A 47 12.82 -1.00 -24.61
C GLY A 47 11.74 -0.10 -23.99
N ARG A 48 12.19 1.01 -23.38
CA ARG A 48 11.33 1.96 -22.67
C ARG A 48 10.32 2.67 -23.56
N GLU A 49 10.61 2.79 -24.85
CA GLU A 49 9.78 3.52 -25.82
C GLU A 49 8.55 2.70 -26.26
N ALA A 50 8.54 1.40 -25.97
CA ALA A 50 7.44 0.50 -26.33
C ALA A 50 6.14 0.81 -25.59
N PHE A 51 6.24 1.37 -24.37
CA PHE A 51 5.11 1.56 -23.46
C PHE A 51 5.17 2.94 -22.81
N ALA A 52 4.00 3.51 -22.51
CA ALA A 52 3.87 4.77 -21.80
C ALA A 52 2.92 4.64 -20.60
N GLY A 53 3.08 5.53 -19.62
CA GLY A 53 2.22 5.59 -18.43
C GLY A 53 2.21 4.25 -17.68
N VAL A 54 1.01 3.76 -17.36
CA VAL A 54 0.77 2.53 -16.58
C VAL A 54 1.26 1.27 -17.29
N ALA A 55 1.31 1.27 -18.62
CA ALA A 55 1.73 0.09 -19.37
C ALA A 55 3.20 -0.26 -19.13
N TYR A 56 4.04 0.75 -18.90
CA TYR A 56 5.47 0.53 -18.70
C TYR A 56 5.82 -0.25 -17.42
N PRO A 57 5.38 0.13 -16.21
CA PRO A 57 5.68 -0.65 -15.01
C PRO A 57 5.01 -2.02 -15.01
N VAL A 58 3.84 -2.18 -15.65
CA VAL A 58 3.25 -3.51 -15.86
C VAL A 58 4.18 -4.37 -16.72
N PHE A 59 4.60 -3.88 -17.89
CA PHE A 59 5.54 -4.58 -18.76
C PHE A 59 6.83 -4.99 -18.01
N GLN A 60 7.43 -4.07 -17.26
CA GLN A 60 8.62 -4.35 -16.46
C GLN A 60 8.39 -5.45 -15.43
N SER A 61 7.23 -5.45 -14.77
CA SER A 61 6.89 -6.49 -13.80
C SER A 61 6.75 -7.86 -14.46
N LEU A 62 6.16 -7.90 -15.66
CA LEU A 62 5.92 -9.14 -16.41
C LEU A 62 7.21 -9.79 -16.94
N LEU A 63 8.35 -9.08 -16.99
CA LEU A 63 9.65 -9.67 -17.31
C LEU A 63 10.03 -10.79 -16.34
N SER A 64 9.51 -10.75 -15.11
CA SER A 64 9.74 -11.75 -14.07
C SER A 64 8.51 -12.62 -13.80
N VAL A 65 7.62 -12.80 -14.77
CA VAL A 65 6.36 -13.55 -14.58
C VAL A 65 6.58 -15.04 -14.29
N GLU A 66 7.72 -15.61 -14.71
CA GLU A 66 8.09 -17.01 -14.43
C GLU A 66 9.04 -17.15 -13.23
N GLU A 67 9.54 -16.04 -12.69
CA GLU A 67 10.46 -16.06 -11.55
C GLU A 67 9.70 -16.41 -10.27
N THR A 68 10.37 -17.18 -9.41
CA THR A 68 9.91 -17.49 -8.05
C THR A 68 10.88 -16.92 -7.03
N LEU A 69 10.39 -16.66 -5.83
CA LEU A 69 11.22 -16.21 -4.73
C LEU A 69 12.07 -17.36 -4.21
N ASP A 70 13.38 -17.14 -4.12
CA ASP A 70 14.32 -18.17 -3.68
C ASP A 70 14.43 -18.30 -2.15
N SER A 71 13.96 -17.30 -1.39
CA SER A 71 14.13 -17.25 0.06
C SER A 71 13.06 -16.41 0.77
N GLY A 72 13.09 -16.43 2.10
CA GLY A 72 12.14 -15.69 2.95
C GLY A 72 10.83 -16.45 3.20
N PRO A 73 9.85 -15.81 3.86
CA PRO A 73 8.56 -16.43 4.19
C PRO A 73 7.72 -16.80 2.96
N TYR A 74 8.09 -16.28 1.78
CA TYR A 74 7.40 -16.47 0.50
C TYR A 74 8.21 -17.33 -0.48
N ALA A 75 9.21 -18.09 -0.02
CA ALA A 75 10.03 -18.93 -0.90
C ALA A 75 9.15 -19.93 -1.69
N GLY A 76 9.40 -20.02 -3.00
CA GLY A 76 8.62 -20.82 -3.94
C GLY A 76 7.37 -20.14 -4.49
N GLU A 77 6.97 -18.98 -3.98
CA GLU A 77 5.92 -18.17 -4.61
C GLU A 77 6.43 -17.50 -5.88
N PHE A 78 5.58 -17.39 -6.90
CA PHE A 78 5.86 -16.53 -8.04
C PHE A 78 6.02 -15.07 -7.61
N LEU A 79 7.02 -14.42 -8.21
CA LEU A 79 7.30 -13.02 -7.97
C LEU A 79 6.10 -12.15 -8.38
N VAL A 80 5.57 -12.39 -9.59
CA VAL A 80 4.28 -11.88 -10.06
C VAL A 80 3.18 -12.91 -9.76
N ARG A 81 2.30 -12.63 -8.80
CA ARG A 81 1.18 -13.50 -8.43
C ARG A 81 -0.02 -13.27 -9.34
N ASP A 82 -0.98 -14.19 -9.31
CA ASP A 82 -2.22 -14.04 -10.09
C ASP A 82 -3.02 -12.80 -9.67
N GLN A 83 -3.01 -12.47 -8.37
CA GLN A 83 -3.63 -11.24 -7.88
C GLN A 83 -2.92 -9.97 -8.37
N ASP A 84 -1.62 -10.04 -8.65
CA ASP A 84 -0.89 -8.92 -9.20
C ASP A 84 -1.32 -8.69 -10.66
N VAL A 85 -1.52 -9.78 -11.42
CA VAL A 85 -2.07 -9.73 -12.79
C VAL A 85 -3.49 -9.14 -12.83
N VAL A 86 -4.34 -9.47 -11.85
CA VAL A 86 -5.66 -8.81 -11.69
C VAL A 86 -5.48 -7.29 -11.50
N GLY A 87 -4.55 -6.89 -10.63
CA GLY A 87 -4.22 -5.48 -10.39
C GLY A 87 -3.69 -4.77 -11.63
N TYR A 88 -2.81 -5.42 -12.39
CA TYR A 88 -2.27 -4.91 -13.65
C TYR A 88 -3.35 -4.72 -14.70
N LEU A 89 -4.22 -5.71 -14.88
CA LEU A 89 -5.32 -5.64 -15.83
C LEU A 89 -6.26 -4.46 -15.50
N ARG A 90 -6.65 -4.33 -14.22
CA ARG A 90 -7.44 -3.19 -13.75
C ARG A 90 -6.72 -1.87 -14.04
N GLY A 91 -5.42 -1.80 -13.75
CA GLY A 91 -4.60 -0.62 -14.03
C GLY A 91 -4.51 -0.24 -15.51
N LEU A 92 -4.41 -1.22 -16.40
CA LEU A 92 -4.43 -0.99 -17.85
C LEU A 92 -5.80 -0.54 -18.37
N GLN A 93 -6.88 -0.91 -17.68
CA GLN A 93 -8.26 -0.57 -18.07
C GLN A 93 -8.71 0.79 -17.55
N GLU A 94 -8.39 1.08 -16.29
CA GLU A 94 -8.88 2.26 -15.57
C GLU A 94 -7.82 3.36 -15.42
N GLY A 95 -6.57 3.04 -15.79
CA GLY A 95 -5.40 3.74 -15.28
C GLY A 95 -5.05 3.24 -13.87
N TRP A 96 -3.81 3.46 -13.44
CA TRP A 96 -3.53 3.48 -12.02
C TRP A 96 -4.16 4.72 -11.48
N ARG A 97 -4.91 4.59 -10.39
CA ARG A 97 -5.27 5.72 -9.53
C ARG A 97 -3.95 6.19 -8.96
N SER A 98 -3.23 7.00 -9.73
CA SER A 98 -1.90 7.46 -9.38
C SER A 98 -1.99 8.19 -8.06
N ARG A 99 -0.85 8.30 -7.38
CA ARG A 99 -0.60 9.29 -6.33
C ARG A 99 -1.24 10.61 -6.76
N SER A 100 -2.44 10.92 -6.26
CA SER A 100 -3.16 12.12 -6.68
C SER A 100 -2.49 13.37 -6.11
N SER A 101 -1.78 13.18 -4.99
CA SER A 101 -0.86 14.12 -4.38
C SER A 101 0.57 13.62 -4.59
N GLU A 102 1.45 14.50 -5.06
CA GLU A 102 2.90 14.26 -5.05
C GLU A 102 3.43 14.06 -3.61
N GLN A 103 2.71 14.61 -2.62
CA GLN A 103 3.05 14.50 -1.21
C GLN A 103 2.26 13.37 -0.54
N PRO A 104 2.93 12.46 0.19
CA PRO A 104 2.27 11.47 1.02
C PRO A 104 1.54 12.17 2.19
N LEU A 105 0.40 11.60 2.59
CA LEU A 105 -0.36 12.01 3.76
C LEU A 105 0.39 11.66 5.05
N ALA A 106 0.98 10.47 5.12
CA ALA A 106 1.75 10.01 6.27
C ALA A 106 2.74 8.91 5.87
N PHE A 107 3.77 8.74 6.68
CA PHE A 107 4.59 7.54 6.68
C PHE A 107 4.32 6.78 7.95
N VAL A 108 3.75 5.60 7.83
CA VAL A 108 3.28 4.81 8.96
C VAL A 108 4.27 3.69 9.21
N ALA A 109 4.74 3.54 10.46
CA ALA A 109 5.65 2.50 10.91
C ALA A 109 4.94 1.13 11.05
N LEU A 110 4.31 0.68 9.96
CA LEU A 110 3.68 -0.62 9.82
C LEU A 110 4.09 -1.26 8.49
N PRO A 111 4.43 -2.56 8.45
CA PRO A 111 4.58 -3.32 7.21
C PRO A 111 3.26 -3.33 6.42
N ILE A 112 3.34 -3.23 5.09
CA ILE A 112 2.14 -3.21 4.24
C ILE A 112 1.38 -4.53 4.28
N GLU A 113 2.08 -5.64 4.50
CA GLU A 113 1.52 -6.97 4.67
C GLU A 113 0.65 -7.04 5.92
N GLN A 114 1.11 -6.44 7.03
CA GLN A 114 0.34 -6.36 8.27
C GLN A 114 -0.93 -5.52 8.05
N VAL A 115 -0.83 -4.40 7.32
CA VAL A 115 -2.00 -3.59 6.99
C VAL A 115 -2.98 -4.35 6.10
N ALA A 116 -2.49 -5.07 5.11
CA ALA A 116 -3.32 -5.90 4.24
C ALA A 116 -4.04 -7.01 5.03
N GLU A 117 -3.34 -7.69 5.94
CA GLU A 117 -3.92 -8.70 6.83
C GLU A 117 -5.01 -8.09 7.73
N GLN A 118 -4.71 -6.98 8.40
CA GLN A 118 -5.65 -6.27 9.28
C GLN A 118 -6.94 -5.87 8.56
N LEU A 119 -6.84 -5.46 7.29
CA LEU A 119 -7.98 -5.04 6.48
C LEU A 119 -8.62 -6.19 5.69
N ALA A 120 -8.08 -7.42 5.78
CA ALA A 120 -8.47 -8.56 4.96
C ALA A 120 -8.43 -8.25 3.44
N LEU A 121 -7.41 -7.51 3.02
CA LEU A 121 -7.19 -7.08 1.64
C LEU A 121 -5.97 -7.78 1.03
N LYS A 122 -5.86 -7.70 -0.30
CA LYS A 122 -4.73 -8.24 -1.06
C LYS A 122 -3.85 -7.09 -1.54
N THR A 123 -2.54 -7.27 -1.41
CA THR A 123 -1.55 -6.36 -1.99
C THR A 123 -1.33 -6.63 -3.47
N MET A 124 -0.81 -5.65 -4.21
CA MET A 124 -0.28 -5.80 -5.56
C MET A 124 1.21 -5.52 -5.57
N ARG A 125 2.02 -6.42 -6.13
CA ARG A 125 3.46 -6.23 -6.37
C ARG A 125 3.66 -5.63 -7.76
N TYR A 126 4.61 -4.72 -7.95
CA TYR A 126 5.03 -4.28 -9.28
C TYR A 126 6.48 -3.80 -9.26
N TRP A 127 7.12 -3.84 -10.42
CA TRP A 127 8.45 -3.29 -10.62
C TRP A 127 8.37 -1.80 -10.97
N LEU A 128 9.16 -1.00 -10.24
CA LEU A 128 9.35 0.42 -10.53
C LEU A 128 10.81 0.65 -10.91
N ASP A 129 11.03 1.15 -12.13
CA ASP A 129 12.38 1.35 -12.67
C ASP A 129 13.24 2.25 -11.74
N GLY A 130 14.44 1.77 -11.42
CA GLY A 130 15.36 2.39 -10.46
C GLY A 130 15.04 2.17 -8.98
N LEU A 131 13.84 1.70 -8.63
CA LEU A 131 13.40 1.47 -7.24
C LEU A 131 13.14 0.00 -6.92
N GLY A 132 13.09 -0.87 -7.92
CA GLY A 132 12.87 -2.30 -7.77
C GLY A 132 11.42 -2.67 -7.47
N TRP A 133 11.22 -3.81 -6.80
CA TRP A 133 9.89 -4.29 -6.43
C TRP A 133 9.25 -3.44 -5.34
N GLN A 134 8.06 -2.92 -5.66
CA GLN A 134 7.19 -2.21 -4.75
C GLN A 134 5.95 -3.05 -4.48
N VAL A 135 5.34 -2.80 -3.32
CA VAL A 135 4.06 -3.36 -2.93
C VAL A 135 3.10 -2.21 -2.73
N ILE A 136 1.90 -2.34 -3.25
CA ILE A 136 0.82 -1.39 -2.99
C ILE A 136 -0.40 -2.07 -2.41
N LEU A 137 -1.17 -1.25 -1.72
CA LEU A 137 -2.45 -1.60 -1.16
C LEU A 137 -3.41 -0.42 -1.34
N GLU A 138 -4.53 -0.66 -2.03
CA GLU A 138 -5.64 0.28 -2.07
C GLU A 138 -6.67 -0.12 -1.01
N PHE A 139 -7.10 0.84 -0.21
CA PHE A 139 -8.09 0.63 0.83
C PHE A 139 -8.96 1.87 1.00
N ALA A 140 -9.96 1.79 1.86
CA ALA A 140 -10.82 2.92 2.17
C ALA A 140 -11.05 3.03 3.67
N SER A 141 -11.31 4.25 4.14
CA SER A 141 -11.73 4.48 5.52
C SER A 141 -12.95 3.64 5.84
N LEU A 142 -12.90 2.89 6.93
CA LEU A 142 -14.05 2.10 7.38
C LEU A 142 -15.22 2.99 7.83
N ALA A 143 -14.93 4.22 8.25
CA ALA A 143 -15.93 5.16 8.73
C ALA A 143 -16.56 5.99 7.59
N THR A 144 -15.73 6.49 6.66
CA THR A 144 -16.17 7.47 5.66
C THR A 144 -16.14 6.95 4.23
N GLY A 145 -15.56 5.78 3.98
CA GLY A 145 -15.32 5.26 2.63
C GLY A 145 -14.25 6.04 1.85
N ARG A 146 -13.53 6.97 2.51
CA ARG A 146 -12.47 7.77 1.87
C ARG A 146 -11.36 6.85 1.35
N PRO A 147 -11.02 6.91 0.05
CA PRO A 147 -10.02 6.02 -0.51
C PRO A 147 -8.59 6.47 -0.20
N PHE A 148 -7.75 5.48 0.13
CA PHE A 148 -6.32 5.60 0.38
C PHE A 148 -5.54 4.65 -0.52
N TYR A 149 -4.29 5.01 -0.72
CA TYR A 149 -3.28 4.21 -1.41
C TYR A 149 -2.05 4.13 -0.51
N ALA A 150 -1.64 2.93 -0.15
CA ALA A 150 -0.39 2.67 0.55
C ALA A 150 0.63 2.05 -0.39
N GLU A 151 1.89 2.45 -0.24
CA GLU A 151 3.03 1.92 -0.97
C GLU A 151 4.17 1.63 0.00
N GLY A 152 4.81 0.48 -0.15
CA GLY A 152 5.95 0.06 0.66
C GLY A 152 6.95 -0.73 -0.18
N GLY A 153 8.19 -0.80 0.31
CA GLY A 153 9.19 -1.69 -0.27
C GLY A 153 8.84 -3.15 0.00
N TYR A 154 9.15 -4.05 -0.93
CA TYR A 154 8.95 -5.48 -0.72
C TYR A 154 10.06 -6.07 0.16
N GLU A 155 9.71 -6.53 1.36
CA GLU A 155 10.61 -6.98 2.42
C GLU A 155 11.57 -8.13 2.01
N GLY A 156 11.26 -8.85 0.92
CA GLY A 156 12.12 -9.91 0.37
C GLY A 156 13.12 -9.49 -0.71
N LEU A 157 13.05 -8.27 -1.26
CA LEU A 157 13.83 -7.88 -2.46
C LEU A 157 14.38 -6.46 -2.45
N THR A 158 14.18 -5.67 -1.40
CA THR A 158 14.81 -4.35 -1.34
C THR A 158 16.32 -4.50 -1.23
N SER A 159 16.99 -4.19 -2.34
CA SER A 159 18.43 -4.01 -2.39
C SER A 159 18.85 -2.90 -1.43
N SER A 160 20.15 -2.87 -1.12
CA SER A 160 20.86 -1.79 -0.42
C SER A 160 20.72 -0.38 -1.06
N LEU A 161 19.86 -0.22 -2.06
CA LEU A 161 19.65 0.99 -2.84
C LEU A 161 18.29 1.65 -2.56
N ASN A 162 17.63 1.43 -1.41
CA ASN A 162 16.58 2.36 -0.99
C ASN A 162 17.27 3.67 -0.52
N PRO A 163 17.45 4.68 -1.39
CA PRO A 163 18.40 5.78 -1.13
C PRO A 163 17.89 6.72 -0.03
N ILE A 164 16.64 6.52 0.38
CA ILE A 164 15.92 7.40 1.28
C ILE A 164 15.95 6.84 2.73
N GLY A 165 16.61 5.70 2.97
CA GLY A 165 16.87 5.21 4.33
C GLY A 165 15.64 4.76 5.12
N TRP A 166 14.49 4.58 4.47
CA TRP A 166 13.32 3.95 5.10
C TRP A 166 13.70 2.52 5.45
N GLY A 167 13.76 2.22 6.75
CA GLY A 167 13.90 0.85 7.22
C GLY A 167 12.75 -0.01 6.69
N LEU A 168 12.99 -1.32 6.63
CA LEU A 168 11.91 -2.29 6.52
C LEU A 168 10.85 -1.98 7.59
N GLY A 169 9.58 -1.94 7.20
CA GLY A 169 8.47 -1.71 8.13
C GLY A 169 7.81 -0.33 8.10
N PHE A 170 8.06 0.50 7.09
CA PHE A 170 7.27 1.72 6.85
C PHE A 170 6.47 1.63 5.54
N ILE A 171 5.28 2.22 5.54
CA ILE A 171 4.49 2.48 4.34
C ILE A 171 4.28 3.98 4.13
N GLN A 172 4.30 4.39 2.87
CA GLN A 172 3.86 5.72 2.44
C GLN A 172 2.35 5.64 2.17
N VAL A 173 1.55 6.45 2.85
CA VAL A 173 0.10 6.51 2.61
C VAL A 173 -0.24 7.81 1.89
N HIS A 174 -1.03 7.71 0.83
CA HIS A 174 -1.53 8.81 0.03
C HIS A 174 -3.06 8.86 0.08
N GLY A 175 -3.62 10.06 0.11
CA GLY A 175 -5.03 10.26 -0.23
C GLY A 175 -5.23 10.23 -1.75
N MET A 176 -6.32 9.62 -2.25
CA MET A 176 -6.63 9.66 -3.69
C MET A 176 -7.25 10.98 -4.17
N LYS A 177 -7.46 11.94 -3.27
CA LYS A 177 -7.74 13.34 -3.59
C LYS A 177 -6.85 14.23 -2.74
N HIS A 178 -6.40 15.34 -3.32
CA HIS A 178 -5.68 16.36 -2.59
C HIS A 178 -6.64 17.04 -1.60
N ASP A 179 -6.55 16.66 -0.33
CA ASP A 179 -7.32 17.21 0.78
C ASP A 179 -6.33 17.53 1.91
N THR A 180 -6.15 18.82 2.18
CA THR A 180 -5.22 19.32 3.21
C THR A 180 -5.89 19.51 4.56
N SER A 181 -7.16 19.16 4.70
CA SER A 181 -7.84 19.16 6.00
C SER A 181 -7.27 18.05 6.91
N PRO A 182 -7.49 18.10 8.23
CA PRO A 182 -7.09 17.02 9.13
C PRO A 182 -7.93 15.73 8.98
N ALA A 183 -9.04 15.77 8.25
CA ALA A 183 -9.98 14.65 8.14
C ALA A 183 -9.38 13.37 7.55
N PRO A 184 -8.56 13.39 6.46
CA PRO A 184 -7.92 12.19 5.94
C PRO A 184 -6.97 11.53 6.94
N LEU A 185 -6.29 12.32 7.79
CA LEU A 185 -5.37 11.78 8.79
C LEU A 185 -6.14 11.08 9.92
N ALA A 186 -7.25 11.67 10.38
CA ALA A 186 -8.13 11.03 11.36
C ALA A 186 -8.74 9.72 10.80
N ASP A 187 -9.24 9.75 9.56
CA ASP A 187 -9.72 8.56 8.83
C ASP A 187 -8.64 7.47 8.78
N LEU A 188 -7.39 7.84 8.53
CA LEU A 188 -6.25 6.92 8.49
C LEU A 188 -5.99 6.28 9.86
N PHE A 189 -6.00 7.08 10.93
CA PHE A 189 -5.77 6.59 12.30
C PHE A 189 -6.83 5.60 12.73
N ASP A 190 -8.08 5.92 12.43
CA ASP A 190 -9.20 5.04 12.76
C ASP A 190 -9.17 3.74 11.96
N THR A 191 -8.78 3.81 10.69
CA THR A 191 -8.76 2.66 9.78
C THR A 191 -7.62 1.70 10.07
N LEU A 192 -6.42 2.23 10.33
CA LEU A 192 -5.23 1.41 10.58
C LEU A 192 -5.00 1.12 12.06
N GLU A 193 -5.87 1.62 12.95
CA GLU A 193 -5.66 1.57 14.40
C GLU A 193 -4.29 2.12 14.82
N VAL A 194 -3.84 3.18 14.14
CA VAL A 194 -2.58 3.89 14.40
C VAL A 194 -2.81 5.25 15.04
N ASP A 195 -1.75 5.87 15.53
CA ASP A 195 -1.78 7.23 16.05
C ASP A 195 -0.49 8.01 15.71
N LEU A 196 -0.35 9.25 16.19
CA LEU A 196 0.82 10.10 15.89
C LEU A 196 2.14 9.46 16.30
N GLY A 197 2.15 8.54 17.27
CA GLY A 197 3.35 7.84 17.69
C GLY A 197 3.84 6.79 16.69
N ASP A 198 2.99 6.40 15.72
CA ASP A 198 3.34 5.45 14.66
C ASP A 198 3.71 6.15 13.35
N ILE A 199 3.76 7.48 13.31
CA ILE A 199 4.10 8.24 12.12
C ILE A 199 5.53 8.75 12.20
N GLU A 200 6.25 8.66 11.09
CA GLU A 200 7.59 9.24 10.97
C GLU A 200 7.54 10.78 11.19
N PRO A 201 8.28 11.31 12.18
CA PRO A 201 8.31 12.73 12.44
C PRO A 201 8.76 13.55 11.23
N GLY A 202 8.13 14.72 11.02
CA GLY A 202 8.59 15.70 10.03
C GLY A 202 8.12 15.49 8.59
N VAL A 203 7.38 14.41 8.30
CA VAL A 203 6.76 14.26 6.97
C VAL A 203 5.37 14.87 6.91
N CYS A 204 4.49 14.50 7.84
CA CYS A 204 3.19 15.15 7.92
C CYS A 204 3.36 16.42 8.76
N PRO A 205 2.90 17.60 8.30
CA PRO A 205 2.77 18.73 9.20
C PRO A 205 1.91 18.27 10.40
N PRO A 206 2.33 18.55 11.65
CA PRO A 206 1.55 18.18 12.80
C PRO A 206 0.14 18.78 12.64
N PRO A 207 -0.92 18.05 13.01
CA PRO A 207 -2.26 18.61 12.97
C PRO A 207 -2.26 19.93 13.75
N THR A 208 -2.78 20.99 13.12
CA THR A 208 -2.80 22.36 13.69
C THR A 208 -3.70 22.47 14.92
N GLU A 209 -4.60 21.51 15.11
CA GLU A 209 -5.41 21.38 16.32
C GLU A 209 -5.00 20.11 17.08
N PRO A 210 -4.95 20.15 18.42
CA PRO A 210 -4.74 18.95 19.20
C PRO A 210 -5.88 17.98 18.88
N GLN A 211 -5.56 16.88 18.19
CA GLN A 211 -6.50 15.76 18.11
C GLN A 211 -6.76 15.30 19.54
N GLY A 212 -8.04 15.11 19.89
CA GLY A 212 -8.45 14.69 21.23
C GLY A 212 -7.60 13.53 21.72
N ARG A 213 -7.02 13.66 22.91
CA ARG A 213 -6.17 12.62 23.49
C ARG A 213 -7.03 11.61 24.23
N TRP A 214 -6.74 10.33 24.08
CA TRP A 214 -7.46 9.27 24.75
C TRP A 214 -6.57 8.63 25.81
N THR A 215 -6.97 8.72 27.07
CA THR A 215 -6.25 8.10 28.18
C THR A 215 -6.90 6.76 28.51
N LEU A 216 -6.12 5.68 28.41
CA LEU A 216 -6.50 4.37 28.92
C LEU A 216 -6.16 4.31 30.40
N TRP A 217 -7.22 4.18 31.20
CA TRP A 217 -7.13 4.03 32.65
C TRP A 217 -7.29 2.59 33.07
N ARG A 218 -6.72 2.26 34.23
CA ARG A 218 -6.95 1.03 34.97
C ARG A 218 -7.33 1.36 36.41
N GLN A 219 -8.31 0.66 36.95
CA GLN A 219 -8.64 0.66 38.37
C GLN A 219 -8.47 -0.75 38.93
N ASP A 220 -7.72 -0.84 40.04
CA ASP A 220 -7.56 -2.10 40.79
C ASP A 220 -8.73 -2.32 41.77
N ASP A 221 -8.68 -3.43 42.51
CA ASP A 221 -9.68 -3.82 43.51
C ASP A 221 -9.69 -2.92 44.76
N ASN A 222 -8.64 -2.13 44.97
CA ASN A 222 -8.54 -1.13 46.03
C ASN A 222 -9.06 0.25 45.59
N GLY A 223 -9.52 0.38 44.34
CA GLY A 223 -10.02 1.64 43.79
C GLY A 223 -8.92 2.58 43.29
N ASN A 224 -7.66 2.16 43.25
CA ASN A 224 -6.57 2.99 42.76
C ASN A 224 -6.66 3.14 41.25
N ARG A 225 -6.72 4.39 40.76
CA ARG A 225 -6.73 4.71 39.33
C ARG A 225 -5.33 5.01 38.84
N VAL A 226 -4.92 4.34 37.77
CA VAL A 226 -3.59 4.51 37.17
C VAL A 226 -3.74 4.69 35.67
N VAL A 227 -3.03 5.68 35.13
CA VAL A 227 -2.88 5.85 33.68
C VAL A 227 -2.03 4.70 33.14
N VAL A 228 -2.60 3.93 32.21
CA VAL A 228 -1.88 2.85 31.52
C VAL A 228 -1.11 3.43 30.34
N ARG A 229 -1.79 4.22 29.49
CA ARG A 229 -1.23 4.83 28.29
C ARG A 229 -2.11 5.97 27.78
N VAL A 230 -1.51 6.91 27.06
CA VAL A 230 -2.21 7.98 26.33
C VAL A 230 -2.03 7.76 24.83
N PHE A 231 -3.08 7.99 24.06
CA PHE A 231 -3.15 7.83 22.61
C PHE A 231 -3.62 9.11 21.95
N SER A 232 -3.22 9.31 20.70
CA SER A 232 -3.75 10.39 19.84
C SER A 232 -4.87 9.93 18.90
N GLY A 233 -5.11 8.62 18.79
CA GLY A 233 -6.17 8.03 17.99
C GLY A 233 -7.12 7.15 18.82
N LEU A 234 -8.43 7.31 18.62
CA LEU A 234 -9.46 6.57 19.36
C LEU A 234 -9.46 5.09 19.01
N ALA A 235 -9.33 4.72 17.73
CA ALA A 235 -9.33 3.32 17.33
C ALA A 235 -8.19 2.53 17.96
N LYS A 236 -6.96 3.07 17.95
CA LYS A 236 -5.81 2.50 18.64
C LYS A 236 -6.06 2.36 20.15
N ALA A 237 -6.61 3.39 20.77
CA ALA A 237 -6.96 3.36 22.20
C ALA A 237 -7.97 2.23 22.51
N ARG A 238 -8.99 2.06 21.65
CA ARG A 238 -9.99 0.98 21.77
C ARG A 238 -9.38 -0.40 21.53
N ALA A 239 -8.46 -0.55 20.58
CA ALA A 239 -7.75 -1.80 20.35
C ALA A 239 -6.95 -2.21 21.59
N HIS A 240 -6.27 -1.26 22.24
CA HIS A 240 -5.59 -1.49 23.50
C HIS A 240 -6.55 -1.84 24.64
N LEU A 241 -7.69 -1.13 24.77
CA LEU A 241 -8.72 -1.47 25.76
C LEU A 241 -9.19 -2.92 25.60
N ARG A 242 -9.60 -3.33 24.39
CA ARG A 242 -10.04 -4.70 24.09
C ARG A 242 -8.98 -5.73 24.45
N ARG A 243 -7.70 -5.44 24.16
CA ARG A 243 -6.58 -6.32 24.52
C ARG A 243 -6.47 -6.52 26.04
N PHE A 244 -6.65 -5.47 26.83
CA PHE A 244 -6.62 -5.59 28.30
C PHE A 244 -7.84 -6.30 28.85
N GLU A 245 -9.04 -6.03 28.31
CA GLU A 245 -10.28 -6.71 28.70
C GLU A 245 -10.20 -8.23 28.42
N ALA A 246 -9.56 -8.62 27.32
CA ALA A 246 -9.37 -10.03 26.95
C ALA A 246 -8.44 -10.82 27.89
N LEU A 247 -7.65 -10.15 28.74
CA LEU A 247 -6.77 -10.83 29.70
C LEU A 247 -7.53 -11.37 30.93
N HIS A 248 -8.82 -11.08 31.07
CA HIS A 248 -9.69 -11.57 32.17
C HIS A 248 -9.15 -11.30 33.59
N HIS A 249 -8.43 -10.19 33.77
CA HIS A 249 -7.97 -9.76 35.10
C HIS A 249 -9.15 -9.17 35.91
N ARG A 250 -9.07 -9.19 37.25
CA ARG A 250 -10.06 -8.55 38.16
C ARG A 250 -9.96 -7.01 38.18
N GLN A 251 -9.47 -6.41 37.10
CA GLN A 251 -9.19 -4.98 36.99
C GLN A 251 -10.18 -4.36 36.00
N ILE A 252 -10.60 -3.13 36.27
CA ILE A 252 -11.48 -2.38 35.37
C ILE A 252 -10.61 -1.50 34.47
N TYR A 253 -10.88 -1.50 33.18
CA TYR A 253 -10.22 -0.63 32.20
C TYR A 253 -11.26 0.24 31.51
N TRP A 254 -10.93 1.49 31.22
CA TRP A 254 -11.81 2.39 30.45
C TRP A 254 -10.99 3.45 29.73
N LEU A 255 -11.60 4.06 28.71
CA LEU A 255 -11.04 5.21 28.01
C LEU A 255 -11.70 6.49 28.51
N GLU A 256 -10.91 7.54 28.66
CA GLU A 256 -11.36 8.89 28.96
C GLU A 256 -10.73 9.86 27.96
N GLU A 257 -11.55 10.72 27.37
CA GLU A 257 -11.05 11.81 26.54
C GLU A 257 -10.39 12.86 27.44
N THR A 258 -9.14 13.19 27.12
CA THR A 258 -8.33 14.15 27.86
C THR A 258 -8.26 15.43 27.04
N PRO A 259 -8.51 16.60 27.66
CA PRO A 259 -8.37 17.89 27.00
C PRO A 259 -6.94 18.18 26.53
#